data_AF-A0A9D9H4W8-F1
#
_entry.id   AF-A0A9D9H4W8-F1
#
_cell.length_a   1.000
_cell.length_b   1.000
_cell.length_c   1.000
_cell.angle_alpha   90.00
_cell.angle_beta   90.00
_cell.angle_gamma   90.00
#
_symmetry.space_group_name_H-M   'P 1'
#
loop_
_entity.id
_entity.type
_entity.pdbx_description
1 polymer ?
#
loop_
_entity_poly.entity_id
_entity_poly.type
_entity_poly.pdbx_seq_one_letter_code
_entity_poly.pdbx_strand_id
1 'polypeptide(L)'
;MAFSKNKNFKYKNNNAPKKSVPKKKFDNKKYNSPSFVLKRIESAIEVALTSNKTSLIYGKLFEAQKYINELKHLEEMGIYRGKTKSKDYVSTFLNRKDKIIIDGIKRCYENGETLDQIMESSKYFSDEVMEFVKTLE
;
A
#
# COMPACT_ATOMS: atom_id res chain seq x y z
N MET A 1 -16.26 65.94 -3.26
CA MET A 1 -15.82 65.83 -4.67
C MET A 1 -14.61 64.92 -4.72
N ALA A 2 -14.40 64.27 -5.87
CA ALA A 2 -13.69 63.01 -6.09
C ALA A 2 -12.21 62.94 -5.66
N PHE A 3 -11.84 61.83 -5.02
CA PHE A 3 -10.45 61.36 -4.95
C PHE A 3 -10.09 60.67 -6.27
N SER A 4 -9.06 61.17 -6.94
CA SER A 4 -8.59 60.69 -8.23
C SER A 4 -7.99 59.28 -8.14
N LYS A 5 -8.49 58.38 -9.00
CA LYS A 5 -7.91 57.08 -9.29
C LYS A 5 -6.55 57.27 -9.97
N ASN A 6 -5.47 56.71 -9.41
CA ASN A 6 -4.26 56.44 -10.18
C ASN A 6 -4.01 54.92 -10.22
N LYS A 7 -4.31 54.35 -11.39
CA LYS A 7 -3.90 53.01 -11.83
C LYS A 7 -2.46 53.09 -12.34
N ASN A 8 -1.60 52.14 -11.96
CA ASN A 8 -0.62 51.48 -12.85
C ASN A 8 0.37 50.61 -12.04
N PHE A 9 -0.05 49.42 -11.61
CA PHE A 9 0.89 48.35 -11.27
C PHE A 9 1.10 47.47 -12.51
N LYS A 10 2.23 47.68 -13.19
CA LYS A 10 2.71 46.82 -14.29
C LYS A 10 3.28 45.52 -13.69
N TYR A 11 2.52 44.43 -13.75
CA TYR A 11 3.10 43.10 -13.52
C TYR A 11 3.89 42.68 -14.77
N LYS A 12 5.20 42.53 -14.62
CA LYS A 12 6.07 41.96 -15.66
C LYS A 12 5.77 40.46 -15.79
N ASN A 13 5.30 40.05 -16.97
CA ASN A 13 5.23 38.66 -17.40
C ASN A 13 6.65 38.09 -17.51
N ASN A 14 7.07 37.30 -16.53
CA ASN A 14 8.26 36.45 -16.66
C ASN A 14 7.85 35.13 -17.32
N ASN A 15 7.78 35.14 -18.66
CA ASN A 15 7.74 33.92 -19.47
C ASN A 15 9.12 33.25 -19.43
N ALA A 16 9.40 32.48 -18.37
CA ALA A 16 10.49 31.51 -18.41
C ALA A 16 10.03 30.31 -19.26
N PRO A 17 10.80 29.86 -20.26
CA PRO A 17 10.47 28.66 -21.01
C PRO A 17 10.56 27.47 -20.05
N LYS A 18 9.41 26.88 -19.71
CA LYS A 18 9.35 25.61 -18.97
C LYS A 18 10.03 24.56 -19.84
N LYS A 19 11.24 24.14 -19.45
CA LYS A 19 11.92 22.98 -20.03
C LYS A 19 10.92 21.83 -20.10
N SER A 20 10.53 21.45 -21.32
CA SER A 20 9.61 20.34 -21.55
C SER A 20 10.31 19.05 -21.14
N VAL A 21 9.98 18.56 -19.95
CA VAL A 21 10.35 17.21 -19.53
C VAL A 21 9.80 16.25 -20.59
N PRO A 22 10.61 15.35 -21.16
CA PRO A 22 10.13 14.41 -22.16
C PRO A 22 8.97 13.62 -21.56
N LYS A 23 7.79 13.76 -22.18
CA LYS A 23 6.61 12.94 -21.82
C LYS A 23 6.98 11.49 -22.15
N LYS A 24 7.28 10.69 -21.11
CA LYS A 24 7.36 9.24 -21.24
C LYS A 24 6.11 8.78 -21.97
N LYS A 25 6.28 8.03 -23.06
CA LYS A 25 5.18 7.39 -23.78
C LYS A 25 4.44 6.51 -22.78
N PHE A 26 3.19 6.86 -22.47
CA PHE A 26 2.33 6.05 -21.62
C PHE A 26 1.92 4.83 -22.44
N ASP A 27 2.44 3.65 -22.07
CA ASP A 27 1.85 2.40 -22.51
C ASP A 27 0.40 2.37 -22.04
N ASN A 28 -0.52 2.16 -22.98
CA ASN A 28 -1.97 2.25 -22.83
C ASN A 28 -2.56 1.07 -22.03
N LYS A 29 -1.85 0.56 -21.02
CA LYS A 29 -2.42 -0.42 -20.07
C LYS A 29 -3.45 0.32 -19.21
N LYS A 30 -4.61 -0.31 -19.05
CA LYS A 30 -5.69 0.20 -18.19
C LYS A 30 -5.25 -0.01 -16.74
N TYR A 31 -4.60 0.99 -16.15
CA TYR A 31 -4.18 0.95 -14.74
C TYR A 31 -5.35 1.34 -13.82
N ASN A 32 -5.36 0.80 -12.60
CA ASN A 32 -6.31 1.27 -11.60
C ASN A 32 -5.93 2.68 -11.12
N SER A 33 -6.93 3.44 -10.67
CA SER A 33 -6.65 4.74 -10.06
C SER A 33 -5.88 4.56 -8.74
N PRO A 34 -4.95 5.47 -8.38
CA PRO A 34 -4.20 5.34 -7.12
C PRO A 34 -5.10 5.23 -5.88
N SER A 35 -6.23 5.93 -5.88
CA SER A 35 -7.23 5.86 -4.80
C SER A 35 -7.87 4.48 -4.68
N PHE A 36 -8.15 3.81 -5.80
CA PHE A 36 -8.66 2.44 -5.80
C PHE A 36 -7.62 1.48 -5.23
N VAL A 37 -6.36 1.60 -5.68
CA VAL A 37 -5.25 0.75 -5.22
C VAL A 37 -5.05 0.89 -3.72
N LEU A 38 -5.03 2.12 -3.19
CA LEU A 38 -4.91 2.37 -1.75
C LEU A 38 -6.06 1.74 -0.95
N LYS A 39 -7.31 1.95 -1.38
CA LYS A 39 -8.48 1.37 -0.71
C LYS A 39 -8.45 -0.17 -0.69
N ARG A 40 -7.91 -0.79 -1.75
CA ARG A 40 -7.74 -2.24 -1.83
C ARG A 40 -6.68 -2.75 -0.86
N ILE A 41 -5.57 -2.03 -0.71
CA ILE A 41 -4.54 -2.35 0.28
C ILE A 41 -5.13 -2.29 1.69
N GLU A 42 -5.81 -1.19 2.04
CA GLU A 42 -6.45 -0.99 3.34
C GLU A 42 -7.46 -2.12 3.64
N SER A 43 -8.36 -2.40 2.70
CA SER A 43 -9.36 -3.45 2.86
C SER A 43 -8.74 -4.84 3.02
N ALA A 44 -7.69 -5.17 2.28
CA ALA A 44 -7.03 -6.46 2.42
C ALA A 44 -6.34 -6.61 3.78
N ILE A 45 -5.71 -5.55 4.28
CA ILE A 45 -5.08 -5.54 5.61
C ILE A 45 -6.13 -5.68 6.71
N GLU A 46 -7.24 -4.95 6.62
CA GLU A 46 -8.33 -5.03 7.58
C GLU A 46 -8.87 -6.46 7.70
N VAL A 47 -9.14 -7.13 6.58
CA VAL A 47 -9.58 -8.52 6.57
C VAL A 47 -8.52 -9.45 7.18
N ALA A 48 -7.24 -9.23 6.91
CA ALA A 48 -6.16 -10.03 7.50
C ALA A 48 -6.07 -9.86 9.03
N LEU A 49 -6.37 -8.66 9.55
CA LEU A 49 -6.36 -8.37 10.99
C LEU A 49 -7.56 -8.97 11.74
N THR A 50 -8.68 -9.20 11.07
CA THR A 50 -9.92 -9.71 11.69
C THR A 50 -10.24 -11.16 11.34
N SER A 51 -9.50 -11.78 10.43
CA SER A 51 -9.74 -13.17 10.02
C SER A 51 -9.37 -14.16 11.12
N ASN A 52 -10.16 -15.23 11.20
CA ASN A 52 -9.96 -16.41 12.05
C ASN A 52 -9.57 -17.65 11.23
N LYS A 53 -9.12 -17.45 9.98
CA LYS A 53 -8.58 -18.50 9.12
C LYS A 53 -7.22 -18.12 8.59
N THR A 54 -6.26 -19.00 8.81
CA THR A 54 -4.85 -18.82 8.48
C THR A 54 -4.67 -18.61 6.97
N SER A 55 -5.29 -19.47 6.16
CA SER A 55 -5.30 -19.36 4.68
C SER A 55 -5.82 -18.01 4.16
N LEU A 56 -6.87 -17.46 4.79
CA LEU A 56 -7.45 -16.18 4.39
C LEU A 56 -6.54 -15.00 4.73
N ILE A 57 -5.83 -15.05 5.86
CA ILE A 57 -4.86 -14.03 6.29
C ILE A 57 -3.76 -13.91 5.22
N TYR A 58 -3.11 -15.02 4.85
CA TYR A 58 -2.06 -14.98 3.83
C TYR A 58 -2.58 -14.56 2.46
N GLY A 59 -3.75 -15.07 2.05
CA GLY A 59 -4.35 -14.69 0.78
C GLY A 59 -4.56 -13.17 0.68
N LYS A 60 -5.00 -12.54 1.77
CA LYS A 60 -5.21 -11.10 1.84
C LYS A 60 -3.91 -10.31 1.93
N LEU A 61 -2.91 -10.79 2.65
CA LEU A 61 -1.58 -10.17 2.67
C LEU A 61 -0.91 -10.23 1.29
N PHE A 62 -1.06 -11.32 0.56
CA PHE A 62 -0.56 -11.44 -0.82
C PHE A 62 -1.31 -10.50 -1.78
N GLU A 63 -2.62 -10.39 -1.63
CA GLU A 63 -3.43 -9.41 -2.37
C GLU A 63 -2.95 -7.97 -2.10
N ALA A 64 -2.72 -7.61 -0.83
CA ALA A 64 -2.17 -6.31 -0.46
C ALA A 64 -0.79 -6.07 -1.11
N GLN A 65 0.10 -7.07 -1.11
CA GLN A 65 1.42 -6.97 -1.73
C GLN A 65 1.34 -6.69 -3.24
N LYS A 66 0.39 -7.31 -3.94
CA LYS A 66 0.15 -7.08 -5.37
C LYS A 66 -0.23 -5.62 -5.63
N TYR A 67 -1.17 -5.08 -4.85
CA TYR A 67 -1.59 -3.67 -4.99
C TYR A 67 -0.48 -2.70 -4.56
N ILE A 68 0.35 -3.05 -3.57
CA ILE A 68 1.54 -2.26 -3.21
C ILE A 68 2.50 -2.15 -4.40
N ASN A 69 2.74 -3.25 -5.12
CA ASN A 69 3.59 -3.24 -6.30
C ASN A 69 2.97 -2.40 -7.44
N GLU A 70 1.65 -2.47 -7.61
CA GLU A 70 0.93 -1.60 -8.55
C GLU A 70 1.08 -0.11 -8.16
N LEU A 71 0.98 0.22 -6.87
CA LEU A 71 1.16 1.59 -6.38
C LEU A 71 2.58 2.11 -6.63
N LYS A 72 3.61 1.27 -6.43
CA LYS A 72 5.00 1.60 -6.79
C LYS A 72 5.15 1.89 -8.28
N HIS A 73 4.52 1.07 -9.12
CA HIS A 73 4.57 1.27 -10.57
C HIS A 73 3.84 2.55 -11.01
N LEU A 74 2.70 2.89 -10.39
CA LEU A 74 2.02 4.16 -10.59
C LEU A 74 2.89 5.37 -10.18
N GLU A 75 3.74 5.20 -9.17
CA GLU A 75 4.72 6.22 -8.76
C GLU A 75 5.86 6.38 -9.76
N GLU A 76 6.43 5.28 -10.26
CA GLU A 76 7.47 5.29 -11.29
C GLU A 76 7.00 5.93 -12.61
N MET A 77 5.73 5.75 -12.94
CA MET A 77 5.09 6.39 -14.10
C MET A 77 4.73 7.86 -13.87
N GLY A 78 4.85 8.36 -12.63
CA GLY A 78 4.48 9.73 -12.26
C GLY A 78 2.97 10.00 -12.25
N ILE A 79 2.14 8.96 -12.35
CA ILE A 79 0.67 9.04 -12.22
C ILE A 79 0.31 9.32 -10.76
N TYR A 80 1.08 8.72 -9.85
CA TYR A 80 0.95 8.90 -8.43
C TYR A 80 2.19 9.59 -7.88
N ARG A 81 2.01 10.71 -7.19
CA ARG A 81 3.07 11.23 -6.31
C ARG A 81 2.67 10.81 -4.92
N GLY A 82 3.32 9.76 -4.41
CA GLY A 82 3.07 9.25 -3.07
C GLY A 82 3.01 10.37 -2.06
N LYS A 83 1.85 10.56 -1.41
CA LYS A 83 1.79 11.37 -0.19
C LYS A 83 2.65 10.67 0.85
N THR A 84 3.37 11.42 1.68
CA THR A 84 4.20 10.86 2.78
C THR A 84 3.46 9.75 3.54
N LYS A 85 2.21 10.02 3.94
CA LYS A 85 1.34 9.04 4.62
C LYS A 85 1.21 7.69 3.91
N SER A 86 1.08 7.68 2.58
CA SER A 86 0.92 6.43 1.83
C SER A 86 2.21 5.61 1.72
N LYS A 87 3.37 6.28 1.70
CA LYS A 87 4.66 5.58 1.75
C LYS A 87 4.87 4.92 3.11
N ASP A 88 4.45 5.61 4.17
CA ASP A 88 4.47 5.08 5.53
C ASP A 88 3.59 3.83 5.67
N TYR A 89 2.41 3.80 5.02
CA TYR A 89 1.56 2.61 5.00
C TYR A 89 2.24 1.41 4.33
N VAL A 90 2.91 1.62 3.20
CA VAL A 90 3.59 0.55 2.45
C VAL A 90 4.80 0.01 3.22
N SER A 91 5.63 0.88 3.77
CA SER A 91 6.80 0.47 4.56
C SER A 91 6.38 -0.19 5.87
N THR A 92 5.35 0.36 6.54
CA THR A 92 4.80 -0.22 7.76
C THR A 92 4.19 -1.60 7.49
N PHE A 93 3.50 -1.79 6.36
CA PHE A 93 2.97 -3.09 5.98
C PHE A 93 4.07 -4.14 5.81
N LEU A 94 5.12 -3.83 5.04
CA LEU A 94 6.24 -4.75 4.81
C LEU A 94 6.92 -5.14 6.14
N ASN A 95 7.14 -4.17 7.02
CA ASN A 95 7.79 -4.41 8.32
C ASN A 95 6.88 -5.10 9.34
N ARG A 96 5.55 -5.03 9.18
CA ARG A 96 4.59 -5.65 10.10
C ARG A 96 3.96 -6.93 9.57
N LYS A 97 4.27 -7.35 8.35
CA LYS A 97 3.64 -8.51 7.70
C LYS A 97 3.74 -9.75 8.59
N ASP A 98 4.94 -10.05 9.09
CA ASP A 98 5.20 -11.24 9.91
C ASP A 98 4.51 -11.14 11.28
N LYS A 99 4.46 -9.94 11.85
CA LYS A 99 3.68 -9.69 13.08
C LYS A 99 2.18 -9.90 12.87
N ILE A 100 1.61 -9.39 11.77
CA ILE A 100 0.18 -9.60 11.43
C ILE A 100 -0.10 -11.08 11.26
N ILE A 101 0.83 -11.80 10.64
CA ILE A 101 0.77 -13.25 10.47
C ILE A 101 0.77 -13.94 11.83
N ILE A 102 1.75 -13.67 12.70
CA ILE A 102 1.86 -14.30 14.03
C ILE A 102 0.60 -14.01 14.87
N ASP A 103 0.16 -12.76 14.92
CA ASP A 103 -1.05 -12.38 15.64
C ASP A 103 -2.30 -13.07 15.05
N GLY A 104 -2.31 -13.29 13.74
CA GLY A 104 -3.33 -14.06 13.04
C GLY A 104 -3.33 -15.54 13.40
N ILE A 105 -2.16 -16.18 13.38
CA ILE A 105 -2.00 -17.59 13.77
C ILE A 105 -2.45 -17.79 15.21
N LYS A 106 -2.12 -16.88 16.14
CA LYS A 106 -2.61 -16.93 17.53
C LYS A 106 -4.13 -16.99 17.59
N ARG A 107 -4.81 -16.06 16.91
CA ARG A 107 -6.28 -16.03 16.85
C ARG A 107 -6.85 -17.29 16.21
N CYS A 108 -6.23 -17.77 15.15
CA CYS A 108 -6.63 -18.98 14.45
C CYS A 108 -6.54 -20.22 15.34
N TYR A 109 -5.41 -20.38 16.04
CA TYR A 109 -5.18 -21.47 16.97
C TYR A 109 -6.15 -21.41 18.17
N GLU A 110 -6.39 -20.22 18.73
CA GLU A 110 -7.40 -19.99 19.78
C GLU A 110 -8.83 -20.33 19.31
N ASN A 111 -9.12 -20.18 18.01
CA ASN A 111 -10.41 -20.57 17.40
C ASN A 111 -10.48 -22.06 17.01
N GLY A 112 -9.45 -22.86 17.32
CA GLY A 112 -9.42 -24.29 17.06
C GLY A 112 -8.89 -24.71 15.68
N GLU A 113 -8.20 -23.82 14.95
CA GLU A 113 -7.45 -24.21 13.76
C GLU A 113 -6.24 -25.07 14.18
N THR A 114 -6.08 -26.25 13.55
CA THR A 114 -5.03 -27.19 13.96
C THR A 114 -3.65 -26.75 13.47
N LEU A 115 -2.60 -27.24 14.12
CA LEU A 115 -1.22 -27.00 13.69
C LEU A 115 -1.00 -27.44 12.23
N ASP A 116 -1.55 -28.60 11.84
CA ASP A 116 -1.48 -29.10 10.46
C ASP A 116 -2.08 -28.12 9.45
N GLN A 117 -3.26 -27.56 9.78
CA GLN A 117 -3.95 -26.57 8.94
C GLN A 117 -3.14 -25.28 8.80
N ILE A 118 -2.50 -24.84 9.88
CA ILE A 118 -1.59 -23.69 9.86
C ILE A 118 -0.38 -24.00 8.97
N MET A 119 0.21 -25.19 9.14
CA MET A 119 1.42 -25.63 8.43
C MET A 119 1.20 -25.84 6.93
N GLU A 120 -0.02 -26.04 6.44
CA GLU A 120 -0.34 -26.03 5.00
C GLU A 120 0.07 -24.70 4.32
N SER A 121 0.07 -23.60 5.09
CA SER A 121 0.44 -22.28 4.60
C SER A 121 1.94 -21.95 4.80
N SER A 122 2.73 -22.86 5.36
CA SER A 122 4.14 -22.68 5.76
C SER A 122 5.05 -22.12 4.67
N LYS A 123 4.77 -22.39 3.39
CA LYS A 123 5.51 -21.84 2.24
C LYS A 123 5.50 -20.31 2.14
N TYR A 124 4.61 -19.65 2.88
CA TYR A 124 4.50 -18.19 2.93
C TYR A 124 5.10 -17.57 4.20
N PHE A 125 5.64 -18.40 5.09
CA PHE A 125 6.10 -17.98 6.41
C PHE A 125 7.57 -17.58 6.30
N SER A 126 7.95 -16.54 7.03
CA SER A 126 9.37 -16.29 7.30
C SER A 126 9.87 -17.25 8.38
N ASP A 127 11.18 -17.33 8.53
CA ASP A 127 11.80 -18.16 9.57
C ASP A 127 11.28 -17.80 10.97
N GLU A 128 11.05 -16.50 11.24
CA GLU A 128 10.47 -16.02 12.51
C GLU A 128 9.04 -16.55 12.74
N VAL A 129 8.20 -16.54 11.70
CA VAL A 129 6.84 -17.09 11.78
C VAL A 129 6.89 -18.61 11.99
N MET A 130 7.81 -19.30 11.31
CA MET A 130 7.99 -20.75 11.45
C MET A 130 8.48 -21.13 12.85
N GLU A 131 9.39 -20.36 13.44
CA GLU A 131 9.82 -20.54 14.82
C GLU A 131 8.65 -20.37 15.78
N PHE A 132 7.81 -19.35 15.58
CA PHE A 132 6.60 -19.17 16.38
C PHE A 132 5.62 -20.34 16.26
N VAL A 133 5.38 -20.87 15.06
CA VAL A 133 4.46 -22.01 14.91
C VAL A 133 4.97 -23.24 15.65
N LYS A 134 6.28 -23.47 15.68
CA LYS A 134 6.89 -24.58 16.44
C LYS A 134 6.75 -24.44 17.95
N THR A 135 6.46 -23.25 18.50
CA THR A 135 6.21 -23.08 19.94
C THR A 135 4.75 -23.30 20.34
N LEU A 136 3.86 -23.57 19.38
CA LEU A 136 2.44 -23.88 19.63
C LEU A 136 2.19 -25.39 19.89
N GLU A 137 3.21 -26.23 19.73
CA GLU A 137 3.22 -27.65 20.15
C GLU A 137 3.45 -27.80 21.66
#